data_AF-A0A3P7LXQ0-F1
#
_entry.id   AF-A0A3P7LXQ0-F1
#
_cell.length_a   1.000
_cell.length_b   1.000
_cell.length_c   1.000
_cell.angle_alpha   90.00
_cell.angle_beta   90.00
_cell.angle_gamma   90.00
#
_symmetry.space_group_name_H-M   'P 1'
#
loop_
_entity.id
_entity.type
_entity.pdbx_description
1 polymer ?
#
loop_
_entity_poly.entity_id
_entity_poly.type
_entity_poly.pdbx_seq_one_letter_code
_entity_poly.pdbx_strand_id
1 'polypeptide(L)'
;PKRPGFPGGPGSPNSPDQGGPEFARGPGRTVFPGGPRVPGLPRGSGSPCFSGRPRGPHAFPLPPYLQNVTETAKQEYFLIVTNNSLTLVEQKAKIQLWGRKNKIEDEVENFNANMAKLRKEIEKNVTELIQKLPDAFKKISVITDNEKQTRLQLFEAIKNLTAEEPKVTQL
;
A
#
# COMPACT_ATOMS: atom_id res chain seq x y z
N PRO A 1 26.17 43.17 -17.51
CA PRO A 1 24.76 43.38 -17.95
C PRO A 1 23.77 43.20 -16.79
N LYS A 2 23.38 44.32 -16.17
CA LYS A 2 22.26 44.44 -15.21
C LYS A 2 20.94 44.53 -16.00
N ARG A 3 19.87 43.89 -15.54
CA ARG A 3 18.50 44.23 -15.97
C ARG A 3 17.84 45.17 -14.95
N PRO A 4 16.95 46.08 -15.41
CA PRO A 4 16.50 47.24 -14.66
C PRO A 4 15.23 46.95 -13.84
N GLY A 5 15.03 47.72 -12.77
CA GLY A 5 13.78 47.73 -11.99
C GLY A 5 12.71 48.64 -12.59
N PHE A 6 11.58 48.77 -11.86
CA PHE A 6 10.59 49.87 -11.76
C PHE A 6 9.23 49.25 -11.30
N PRO A 7 8.26 50.01 -10.75
CA PRO A 7 8.25 50.73 -9.47
C PRO A 7 6.95 50.45 -8.66
N GLY A 8 6.73 51.22 -7.59
CA GLY A 8 5.63 51.08 -6.61
C GLY A 8 4.21 51.44 -7.07
N GLY A 9 3.26 51.18 -6.15
CA GLY A 9 1.80 51.40 -6.25
C GLY A 9 1.37 52.88 -6.34
N PRO A 10 0.05 53.23 -6.32
CA PRO A 10 -0.79 53.14 -5.10
C PRO A 10 -2.33 52.98 -5.29
N GLY A 11 -3.06 52.71 -4.19
CA GLY A 11 -4.36 53.37 -3.84
C GLY A 11 -5.73 52.80 -4.28
N SER A 12 -6.49 52.25 -3.30
CA SER A 12 -7.93 52.46 -2.87
C SER A 12 -9.10 52.73 -3.86
N PRO A 13 -10.42 52.67 -3.50
CA PRO A 13 -11.14 52.30 -2.25
C PRO A 13 -12.49 51.50 -2.39
N ASN A 14 -13.18 51.23 -1.25
CA ASN A 14 -14.59 50.81 -1.00
C ASN A 14 -14.98 49.35 -1.31
N SER A 15 -15.77 48.58 -0.55
CA SER A 15 -16.51 48.59 0.74
C SER A 15 -17.22 47.20 0.83
N PRO A 16 -17.92 46.74 1.91
CA PRO A 16 -17.95 47.16 3.31
C PRO A 16 -17.78 45.98 4.32
N ASP A 17 -17.67 46.42 5.57
CA ASP A 17 -17.80 45.77 6.87
C ASP A 17 -18.95 44.74 7.04
N GLN A 18 -18.68 43.60 7.69
CA GLN A 18 -19.32 43.20 8.97
C GLN A 18 -18.90 41.80 9.47
N GLY A 19 -18.21 41.78 10.63
CA GLY A 19 -18.47 40.87 11.75
C GLY A 19 -17.92 39.43 11.73
N GLY A 20 -16.83 39.19 12.46
CA GLY A 20 -16.43 37.85 12.93
C GLY A 20 -15.30 37.91 13.98
N PRO A 21 -15.37 37.14 15.09
CA PRO A 21 -14.57 37.40 16.27
C PRO A 21 -13.10 37.02 16.13
N GLU A 22 -12.31 37.94 16.68
CA GLU A 22 -10.87 38.01 16.79
C GLU A 22 -10.27 36.85 17.60
N PHE A 23 -9.49 35.98 16.93
CA PHE A 23 -8.47 35.18 17.60
C PHE A 23 -7.13 35.44 16.90
N ALA A 24 -6.47 36.49 17.36
CA ALA A 24 -5.12 36.85 16.94
C ALA A 24 -4.15 35.69 17.21
N ARG A 25 -3.63 35.08 16.15
CA ARG A 25 -2.41 34.27 16.18
C ARG A 25 -1.23 35.18 15.86
N GLY A 26 -0.44 35.48 16.89
CA GLY A 26 0.92 36.03 16.79
C GLY A 26 1.89 35.24 17.68
N PRO A 27 3.19 35.19 17.37
CA PRO A 27 4.00 33.97 17.46
C PRO A 27 5.02 33.97 18.60
N GLY A 28 5.47 32.79 19.02
CA GLY A 28 6.65 32.69 19.89
C GLY A 28 6.94 31.26 20.35
N ARG A 29 7.94 30.61 19.75
CA ARG A 29 8.60 29.45 20.34
C ARG A 29 9.33 29.92 21.60
N THR A 30 8.88 29.50 22.77
CA THR A 30 9.68 29.56 24.01
C THR A 30 10.02 28.13 24.41
N VAL A 31 11.28 27.77 24.20
CA VAL A 31 11.94 26.67 24.92
C VAL A 31 12.01 27.12 26.38
N PHE A 32 11.41 26.36 27.30
CA PHE A 32 11.64 26.55 28.74
C PHE A 32 12.55 25.42 29.25
N PRO A 33 13.76 25.74 29.74
CA PRO A 33 14.59 24.81 30.47
C PRO A 33 14.12 24.71 31.92
N GLY A 34 14.04 23.49 32.46
CA GLY A 34 14.02 23.24 33.91
C GLY A 34 12.74 23.65 34.67
N GLY A 35 11.65 22.88 34.53
CA GLY A 35 10.52 22.90 35.45
C GLY A 35 10.62 21.77 36.51
N PRO A 36 10.10 21.95 37.74
CA PRO A 36 10.22 20.96 38.81
C PRO A 36 9.53 19.62 38.47
N ARG A 37 10.18 18.51 38.82
CA ARG A 37 9.61 17.16 38.73
C ARG A 37 8.32 17.09 39.56
N VAL A 38 7.22 16.74 38.92
CA VAL A 38 6.00 16.27 39.59
C VAL A 38 6.23 14.82 40.07
N PRO A 39 6.20 14.53 41.38
CA PRO A 39 6.27 13.15 41.88
C PRO A 39 4.93 12.47 41.61
N GLY A 40 4.93 11.40 40.81
CA GLY A 40 3.73 10.55 40.63
C GLY A 40 3.41 10.09 39.21
N LEU A 41 4.08 10.58 38.17
CA LEU A 41 3.93 9.99 36.83
C LEU A 41 4.80 8.72 36.71
N PRO A 42 4.23 7.58 36.30
CA PRO A 42 5.00 6.39 35.98
C PRO A 42 6.08 6.76 34.97
N ARG A 43 7.32 6.33 35.28
CA ARG A 43 8.48 6.46 34.42
C ARG A 43 8.10 5.83 33.07
N GLY A 44 7.81 6.67 32.07
CA GLY A 44 7.57 6.23 30.71
C GLY A 44 8.78 5.42 30.27
N SER A 45 8.61 4.10 30.31
CA SER A 45 9.49 3.17 29.65
C SER A 45 9.63 3.67 28.22
N GLY A 46 10.87 3.93 27.81
CA GLY A 46 11.16 4.29 26.44
C GLY A 46 10.57 3.21 25.56
N SER A 47 9.50 3.54 24.85
CA SER A 47 8.94 2.71 23.79
C SER A 47 10.05 2.53 22.75
N PRO A 48 10.63 1.33 22.57
CA PRO A 48 11.54 1.08 21.47
C PRO A 48 10.70 0.83 20.23
N CYS A 49 10.03 1.87 19.75
CA CYS A 49 9.18 1.79 18.56
C CYS A 49 9.90 2.35 17.34
N PHE A 50 11.16 2.00 17.11
CA PHE A 50 11.83 2.26 15.83
C PHE A 50 12.83 1.15 15.49
N SER A 51 12.34 -0.07 15.36
CA SER A 51 13.00 -1.11 14.56
C SER A 51 12.00 -1.96 13.76
N GLY A 52 10.89 -1.35 13.36
CA GLY A 52 10.07 -1.88 12.28
C GLY A 52 10.80 -1.64 10.96
N ARG A 53 11.56 -2.64 10.48
CA ARG A 53 11.89 -2.69 9.04
C ARG A 53 10.57 -2.53 8.28
N PRO A 54 10.47 -1.63 7.29
CA PRO A 54 9.29 -1.58 6.44
C PRO A 54 9.09 -2.97 5.84
N ARG A 55 8.02 -3.66 6.24
CA ARG A 55 7.54 -4.83 5.50
C ARG A 55 7.12 -4.30 4.15
N GLY A 56 7.98 -4.50 3.15
CA GLY A 56 7.67 -4.16 1.77
C GLY A 56 6.39 -4.87 1.31
N PRO A 57 5.69 -4.31 0.31
CA PRO A 57 4.44 -4.87 -0.20
C PRO A 57 4.73 -6.24 -0.81
N HIS A 58 4.00 -7.27 -0.37
CA HIS A 58 3.97 -8.63 -0.91
C HIS A 58 5.29 -9.14 -1.51
N ALA A 59 6.24 -9.47 -0.63
CA ALA A 59 7.23 -10.47 -1.01
C ALA A 59 6.45 -11.74 -1.39
N PHE A 60 6.46 -12.11 -2.67
CA PHE A 60 6.05 -13.45 -3.07
C PHE A 60 6.74 -14.44 -2.13
N PRO A 61 6.00 -15.39 -1.55
CA PRO A 61 6.59 -16.33 -0.61
C PRO A 61 7.80 -16.96 -1.26
N LEU A 62 8.93 -16.92 -0.54
CA LEU A 62 10.17 -17.52 -0.99
C LEU A 62 9.90 -18.97 -1.39
N PRO A 63 10.39 -19.44 -2.55
CA PRO A 63 10.21 -20.83 -2.93
C PRO A 63 10.70 -21.75 -1.81
N PRO A 64 9.92 -22.76 -1.42
CA PRO A 64 10.22 -23.60 -0.25
C PRO A 64 11.54 -24.36 -0.39
N TYR A 65 11.92 -24.73 -1.61
CA TYR A 65 13.19 -25.40 -1.91
C TYR A 65 14.43 -24.56 -1.59
N LEU A 66 14.28 -23.24 -1.39
CA LEU A 66 15.39 -22.40 -0.93
C LEU A 66 15.76 -22.69 0.53
N GLN A 67 14.92 -23.35 1.33
CA GLN A 67 15.27 -23.62 2.73
C GLN A 67 16.43 -24.61 2.86
N ASN A 68 16.53 -25.56 1.92
CA ASN A 68 17.46 -26.70 1.97
C ASN A 68 18.82 -26.42 1.32
N VAL A 69 19.02 -25.24 0.72
CA VAL A 69 20.27 -24.90 0.01
C VAL A 69 21.20 -24.02 0.85
N THR A 70 22.49 -24.06 0.52
CA THR A 70 23.52 -23.25 1.18
C THR A 70 23.25 -21.75 1.01
N GLU A 71 23.80 -20.93 1.91
CA GLU A 71 23.64 -19.47 1.82
C GLU A 71 24.23 -18.90 0.52
N THR A 72 25.34 -19.45 0.04
CA THR A 72 25.91 -19.10 -1.26
C THR A 72 24.99 -19.45 -2.43
N ALA A 73 24.33 -20.60 -2.38
CA ALA A 73 23.35 -20.99 -3.40
C ALA A 73 22.11 -20.08 -3.38
N LYS A 74 21.65 -19.64 -2.20
CA LYS A 74 20.58 -18.63 -2.07
C LYS A 74 20.98 -17.31 -2.74
N GLN A 75 22.20 -16.85 -2.52
CA GLN A 75 22.72 -15.62 -3.15
C GLN A 75 22.74 -15.75 -4.68
N GLU A 76 23.23 -16.87 -5.22
CA GLU A 76 23.20 -17.15 -6.66
C GLU A 76 21.78 -17.11 -7.22
N TYR A 77 20.81 -17.71 -6.51
CA TYR A 77 19.41 -17.66 -6.89
C TYR A 77 18.89 -16.21 -6.93
N PHE A 78 19.16 -15.41 -5.90
CA PHE A 78 18.74 -14.00 -5.86
C PHE A 78 19.34 -13.18 -6.98
N LEU A 79 20.60 -13.42 -7.36
CA LEU A 79 21.24 -12.76 -8.50
C LEU A 79 20.54 -13.09 -9.83
N ILE A 80 19.98 -14.30 -9.97
CA ILE A 80 19.21 -14.68 -11.16
C ILE A 80 17.84 -14.01 -11.16
N VAL A 81 17.11 -14.00 -10.04
CA VAL A 81 15.73 -13.49 -10.00
C VAL A 81 15.63 -11.97 -9.99
N THR A 82 16.64 -11.27 -9.47
CA THR A 82 16.68 -9.80 -9.42
C THR A 82 17.28 -9.18 -10.70
N ASN A 83 17.75 -10.00 -11.63
CA ASN A 83 18.30 -9.52 -12.88
C ASN A 83 17.18 -9.08 -13.83
N ASN A 84 16.99 -7.76 -13.92
CA ASN A 84 15.96 -7.14 -14.75
C ASN A 84 16.27 -7.18 -16.26
N SER A 85 17.45 -7.62 -16.66
CA SER A 85 17.86 -7.72 -18.08
C SER A 85 17.52 -9.07 -18.70
N LEU A 86 17.10 -10.06 -17.91
CA LEU A 86 16.76 -11.40 -18.41
C LEU A 86 15.30 -11.50 -18.80
N THR A 87 15.03 -12.24 -19.87
CA THR A 87 13.64 -12.64 -20.17
C THR A 87 13.18 -13.67 -19.13
N LEU A 88 11.86 -13.80 -18.94
CA LEU A 88 11.30 -14.80 -18.03
C LEU A 88 11.68 -16.24 -18.43
N VAL A 89 11.82 -16.50 -19.73
CA VAL A 89 12.25 -17.80 -20.26
C VAL A 89 13.72 -18.06 -19.90
N GLU A 90 14.59 -17.09 -20.10
CA GLU A 90 16.01 -17.18 -19.72
C GLU A 90 16.18 -17.32 -18.21
N GLN A 91 15.42 -16.56 -17.43
CA GLN A 91 15.44 -16.64 -15.98
C GLN A 91 15.04 -18.05 -15.52
N LYS A 92 13.97 -18.62 -16.08
CA LYS A 92 13.55 -20.00 -15.80
C LYS A 92 14.63 -21.02 -16.16
N ALA A 93 15.26 -20.88 -17.34
CA ALA A 93 16.35 -21.75 -17.77
C ALA A 93 17.56 -21.67 -16.82
N LYS A 94 17.94 -20.46 -16.36
CA LYS A 94 19.02 -20.27 -15.39
C LYS A 94 18.69 -20.86 -14.02
N ILE A 95 17.44 -20.74 -13.56
CA ILE A 95 16.99 -21.37 -12.31
C ILE A 95 17.03 -22.91 -12.42
N GLN A 96 16.67 -23.49 -13.57
CA GLN A 96 16.80 -24.93 -13.79
C GLN A 96 18.27 -25.40 -13.75
N LEU A 97 19.17 -24.67 -14.42
CA LEU A 97 20.61 -24.97 -14.36
C LEU A 97 21.17 -24.82 -12.94
N TRP A 98 20.73 -23.80 -12.21
CA TRP A 98 21.06 -23.62 -10.80
C TRP A 98 20.51 -24.78 -9.93
N GLY A 99 19.30 -25.25 -10.20
CA GLY A 99 18.70 -26.41 -9.53
C GLY A 99 19.52 -27.68 -9.72
N ARG A 100 19.99 -27.94 -10.95
CA ARG A 100 20.90 -29.05 -11.28
C ARG A 100 22.21 -28.98 -10.49
N LYS A 101 22.84 -27.80 -10.46
CA LYS A 101 24.09 -27.57 -9.72
C LYS A 101 23.95 -27.86 -8.22
N ASN A 102 22.78 -27.58 -7.66
CA ASN A 102 22.48 -27.78 -6.24
C ASN A 102 21.74 -29.09 -5.94
N LYS A 103 21.54 -29.96 -6.94
CA LYS A 103 20.85 -31.26 -6.82
C LYS A 103 19.40 -31.16 -6.30
N ILE A 104 18.71 -30.08 -6.63
CA ILE A 104 17.29 -29.82 -6.28
C ILE A 104 16.44 -29.60 -7.53
N GLU A 105 16.82 -30.22 -8.66
CA GLU A 105 16.12 -30.07 -9.94
C GLU A 105 14.63 -30.47 -9.83
N ASP A 106 14.34 -31.59 -9.18
CA ASP A 106 12.97 -32.08 -9.00
C ASP A 106 12.10 -31.10 -8.19
N GLU A 107 12.66 -30.48 -7.14
CA GLU A 107 11.96 -29.50 -6.32
C GLU A 107 11.65 -28.21 -7.10
N VAL A 108 12.61 -27.76 -7.92
CA VAL A 108 12.47 -26.59 -8.80
C VAL A 108 11.42 -26.86 -9.88
N GLU A 109 11.42 -28.05 -10.49
CA GLU A 109 10.44 -28.42 -11.51
C GLU A 109 9.03 -28.53 -10.93
N ASN A 110 8.87 -29.20 -9.79
CA ASN A 110 7.59 -29.32 -9.10
C ASN A 110 7.02 -27.94 -8.70
N PHE A 111 7.87 -27.05 -8.17
CA PHE A 111 7.47 -25.70 -7.84
C PHE A 111 7.03 -24.91 -9.09
N ASN A 112 7.77 -25.01 -10.19
CA ASN A 112 7.41 -24.36 -11.45
C ASN A 112 6.06 -24.86 -11.99
N ALA A 113 5.81 -26.16 -11.90
CA ALA A 113 4.53 -26.75 -12.29
C ALA A 113 3.37 -26.26 -11.39
N ASN A 114 3.60 -26.18 -10.07
CA ASN A 114 2.61 -25.66 -9.12
C ASN A 114 2.31 -24.18 -9.39
N MET A 115 3.33 -23.35 -9.64
CA MET A 115 3.15 -21.95 -10.00
C MET A 115 2.39 -21.77 -11.31
N ALA A 116 2.59 -22.64 -12.29
CA ALA A 116 1.81 -22.60 -13.52
C ALA A 116 0.32 -22.90 -13.27
N LYS A 117 0.00 -23.84 -12.38
CA LYS A 117 -1.38 -24.14 -11.96
C LYS A 117 -2.00 -22.97 -11.21
N LEU A 118 -1.29 -22.44 -10.21
CA LEU A 118 -1.73 -21.30 -9.41
C LEU A 118 -2.02 -20.08 -10.28
N ARG A 119 -1.16 -19.77 -11.26
CA ARG A 119 -1.40 -18.67 -12.21
C ARG A 119 -2.71 -18.85 -12.98
N LYS A 120 -3.00 -20.07 -13.46
CA LYS A 120 -4.25 -20.36 -14.16
C LYS A 120 -5.48 -20.24 -13.25
N GLU A 121 -5.36 -20.65 -11.99
CA GLU A 121 -6.45 -20.50 -11.01
C GLU A 121 -6.69 -19.02 -10.68
N ILE A 122 -5.63 -18.24 -10.48
CA ILE A 122 -5.72 -16.79 -10.27
C ILE A 122 -6.37 -16.13 -11.49
N GLU A 123 -5.93 -16.47 -12.71
CA GLU A 123 -6.48 -15.92 -13.95
C GLU A 123 -7.99 -16.19 -14.06
N LYS A 124 -8.43 -17.41 -13.75
CA LYS A 124 -9.86 -17.76 -13.70
C LYS A 124 -10.61 -16.94 -12.66
N ASN A 125 -10.10 -16.89 -11.43
CA ASN A 125 -10.74 -16.16 -10.33
C ASN A 125 -10.87 -14.67 -10.64
N VAL A 126 -9.81 -14.06 -11.19
CA VAL A 126 -9.82 -12.64 -11.60
C VAL A 126 -10.80 -12.42 -12.75
N THR A 127 -10.87 -13.33 -13.71
CA THR A 127 -11.83 -13.26 -14.82
C THR A 127 -13.28 -13.31 -14.30
N GLU A 128 -13.59 -14.23 -13.39
CA GLU A 128 -14.91 -14.31 -12.76
C GLU A 128 -15.27 -13.04 -11.99
N LEU A 129 -14.30 -12.40 -11.32
CA LEU A 129 -14.50 -11.14 -10.61
C LEU A 129 -14.78 -9.98 -11.59
N ILE A 130 -13.99 -9.86 -12.66
CA ILE A 130 -14.18 -8.84 -13.70
C ILE A 130 -15.57 -8.95 -14.31
N GLN A 131 -16.09 -10.17 -14.50
CA GLN A 131 -17.44 -10.38 -15.03
C GLN A 131 -18.55 -9.92 -14.07
N LYS A 132 -18.35 -10.07 -12.76
CA LYS A 132 -19.35 -9.70 -11.73
C LYS A 132 -19.30 -8.23 -11.33
N LEU A 133 -18.13 -7.60 -11.45
CA LEU A 133 -17.89 -6.23 -11.01
C LEU A 133 -18.85 -5.19 -11.60
N PRO A 134 -19.22 -5.22 -12.90
CA PRO A 134 -20.15 -4.25 -13.47
C PRO A 134 -21.55 -4.32 -12.84
N ASP A 135 -22.03 -5.52 -12.52
CA ASP A 135 -23.37 -5.70 -11.95
C ASP A 135 -23.41 -5.31 -10.47
N ALA A 136 -22.36 -5.65 -9.71
CA ALA A 136 -22.16 -5.14 -8.36
C ALA A 136 -22.12 -3.61 -8.34
N PHE A 137 -21.36 -2.99 -9.27
CA PHE A 137 -21.28 -1.54 -9.40
C PHE A 137 -22.67 -0.92 -9.67
N LYS A 138 -23.45 -1.46 -10.62
CA LYS A 138 -24.82 -0.98 -10.88
C LYS A 138 -25.70 -1.03 -9.63
N LYS A 139 -25.66 -2.13 -8.87
CA LYS A 139 -26.45 -2.27 -7.64
C LYS A 139 -26.03 -1.21 -6.59
N ILE A 140 -24.72 -0.97 -6.43
CA ILE A 140 -24.21 0.08 -5.52
C ILE A 140 -24.63 1.47 -5.98
N SER A 141 -24.57 1.77 -7.28
CA SER A 141 -25.04 3.05 -7.83
C SER A 141 -26.52 3.26 -7.56
N VAL A 142 -27.37 2.26 -7.79
CA VAL A 142 -28.83 2.35 -7.51
C VAL A 142 -29.11 2.66 -6.03
N ILE A 143 -28.35 2.06 -5.10
CA ILE A 143 -28.49 2.34 -3.67
C ILE A 143 -28.02 3.76 -3.34
N THR A 144 -26.90 4.21 -3.93
CA THR A 144 -26.28 5.50 -3.60
C THR A 144 -27.02 6.69 -4.22
N ASP A 145 -27.59 6.51 -5.41
CA ASP A 145 -28.34 7.54 -6.15
C ASP A 145 -29.77 7.72 -5.59
N ASN A 146 -30.20 6.88 -4.65
CA ASN A 146 -31.50 6.98 -4.01
C ASN A 146 -31.50 8.05 -2.90
N GLU A 147 -31.66 9.31 -3.29
CA GLU A 147 -31.71 10.48 -2.40
C GLU A 147 -32.85 10.45 -1.37
N LYS A 148 -33.81 9.51 -1.49
CA LYS A 148 -34.92 9.35 -0.55
C LYS A 148 -34.54 8.55 0.69
N GLN A 149 -33.40 7.87 0.70
CA GLN A 149 -32.95 7.05 1.83
C GLN A 149 -32.21 7.87 2.89
N THR A 150 -32.32 7.45 4.15
CA THR A 150 -31.48 7.99 5.22
C THR A 150 -30.08 7.35 5.19
N ARG A 151 -29.08 8.00 5.78
CA ARG A 151 -27.70 7.46 5.84
C ARG A 151 -27.61 6.08 6.52
N LEU A 152 -28.52 5.79 7.46
CA LEU A 152 -28.60 4.47 8.11
C LEU A 152 -29.12 3.41 7.14
N GLN A 153 -30.17 3.71 6.37
CA GLN A 153 -30.71 2.80 5.35
C GLN A 153 -29.71 2.52 4.23
N LEU A 154 -28.94 3.54 3.82
CA LEU A 154 -27.84 3.40 2.88
C LEU A 154 -26.78 2.41 3.41
N PHE A 155 -26.37 2.56 4.67
CA PHE A 155 -25.38 1.67 5.30
C PHE A 155 -25.87 0.23 5.39
N GLU A 156 -27.14 0.03 5.76
CA GLU A 156 -27.76 -1.31 5.79
C GLU A 156 -27.83 -1.95 4.40
N ALA A 157 -28.22 -1.19 3.38
CA ALA A 157 -28.31 -1.67 2.01
C ALA A 157 -26.92 -2.09 1.46
N ILE A 158 -25.88 -1.29 1.71
CA ILE A 158 -24.50 -1.64 1.33
C ILE A 158 -24.02 -2.89 2.09
N LYS A 159 -24.32 -2.99 3.39
CA LYS A 159 -23.98 -4.17 4.21
C LYS A 159 -24.64 -5.44 3.68
N ASN A 160 -25.91 -5.37 3.30
CA ASN A 160 -26.64 -6.50 2.72
C ASN A 160 -26.03 -6.92 1.38
N LEU A 161 -25.71 -5.97 0.51
CA LEU A 161 -25.06 -6.23 -0.77
C LEU A 161 -23.67 -6.88 -0.61
N THR A 162 -22.90 -6.44 0.39
CA THR A 162 -21.59 -7.02 0.75
C THR A 162 -21.73 -8.46 1.27
N ALA A 163 -22.84 -8.78 1.94
CA ALA A 163 -23.13 -10.13 2.40
C ALA A 163 -23.57 -11.08 1.26
N GLU A 164 -24.26 -10.55 0.25
CA GLU A 164 -24.67 -11.30 -0.94
C GLU A 164 -23.50 -11.57 -1.91
N GLU A 165 -22.58 -10.61 -2.07
CA GLU A 165 -21.47 -10.69 -3.02
C GLU A 165 -20.09 -10.47 -2.37
N PRO A 166 -19.70 -11.29 -1.38
CA PRO A 166 -18.48 -11.07 -0.59
C PRO A 166 -17.21 -11.10 -1.44
N LYS A 167 -17.23 -11.80 -2.59
CA LYS A 167 -16.08 -11.90 -3.49
C LYS A 167 -15.76 -10.60 -4.22
N VAL A 168 -16.75 -9.74 -4.47
CA VAL A 168 -16.59 -8.51 -5.26
C VAL A 168 -16.27 -7.31 -4.35
N THR A 169 -16.80 -7.30 -3.13
CA THR A 169 -16.69 -6.19 -2.19
C THR A 169 -15.44 -6.25 -1.28
N GLN A 170 -14.60 -7.29 -1.39
CA GLN A 170 -13.39 -7.48 -0.57
C GLN A 170 -12.07 -7.19 -1.31
N LEU A 171 -12.14 -6.66 -2.54
CA LEU A 171 -10.97 -6.17 -3.29
C LEU A 171 -10.33 -4.96 -2.60
#